data_AF-A0A509L1X7-F1
#
_entry.id   AF-A0A509L1X7-F1
#
_cell.length_a   1.000
_cell.length_b   1.000
_cell.length_c   1.000
_cell.angle_alpha   90.00
_cell.angle_beta   90.00
_cell.angle_gamma   90.00
#
_symmetry.space_group_name_H-M   'P 1'
#
loop_
_entity.id
_entity.type
_entity.pdbx_description
1 polymer ?
#
loop_
_entity_poly.entity_id
_entity_poly.type
_entity_poly.pdbx_seq_one_letter_code
_entity_poly.pdbx_strand_id
1 'polypeptide(L)'
;MKDTIKQIAKLIEHHKASIKTLEELKQTLAVRSQGAHDEISINANEFIILKNLYGKAVKEGRKMIEFKGHTLVTDYAGYMIEFYNGKFDDARR
;
A
#
# COMPACT_ATOMS: atom_id res chain seq x y z
N MET A 1 -47.13 -12.02 -2.89
CA MET A 1 -46.56 -12.30 -1.54
C MET A 1 -45.58 -13.47 -1.55
N LYS A 2 -45.91 -14.64 -2.11
CA LYS A 2 -44.97 -15.79 -2.21
C LYS A 2 -43.72 -15.52 -3.06
N ASP A 3 -43.83 -14.73 -4.13
CA ASP A 3 -42.69 -14.42 -5.01
C ASP A 3 -41.69 -13.43 -4.39
N THR A 4 -42.18 -12.46 -3.63
CA THR A 4 -41.35 -11.52 -2.87
C THR A 4 -40.49 -12.25 -1.84
N ILE A 5 -41.05 -13.24 -1.13
CA ILE A 5 -40.32 -14.05 -0.15
C ILE A 5 -39.21 -14.86 -0.83
N LYS A 6 -39.47 -15.44 -2.02
CA LYS A 6 -38.45 -16.16 -2.79
C LYS A 6 -37.31 -15.25 -3.26
N GLN A 7 -37.61 -14.02 -3.66
CA GLN A 7 -36.60 -13.03 -4.06
C GLN A 7 -35.73 -12.62 -2.87
N ILE A 8 -36.34 -12.38 -1.70
CA ILE A 8 -35.62 -12.07 -0.45
C ILE A 8 -34.69 -13.22 -0.06
N ALA A 9 -35.16 -14.48 -0.16
CA ALA A 9 -34.33 -15.64 0.15
C ALA A 9 -33.09 -15.75 -0.76
N LYS A 10 -33.25 -15.52 -2.07
CA LYS A 10 -32.12 -15.48 -3.01
C LYS A 10 -31.13 -14.37 -2.70
N LEU A 11 -31.62 -13.18 -2.32
CA LEU A 11 -30.77 -12.05 -1.96
C LEU A 11 -29.97 -12.33 -0.69
N ILE A 12 -30.58 -12.98 0.31
CA ILE A 12 -29.90 -13.38 1.55
C ILE A 12 -28.79 -14.39 1.25
N GLU A 13 -29.03 -15.40 0.42
CA GLU A 13 -27.99 -16.37 0.04
C GLU A 13 -26.83 -15.72 -0.73
N HIS A 14 -27.14 -14.78 -1.63
CA HIS A 14 -26.11 -13.98 -2.31
C HIS A 14 -25.28 -13.17 -1.31
N HIS A 15 -25.91 -12.48 -0.34
CA HIS A 15 -25.19 -11.73 0.68
C HIS A 15 -24.31 -12.61 1.57
N LYS A 16 -24.78 -13.81 1.96
CA LYS A 16 -23.96 -14.76 2.71
C LYS A 16 -22.71 -15.18 1.94
N ALA A 17 -22.84 -15.44 0.63
CA ALA A 17 -21.70 -15.75 -0.23
C ALA A 17 -20.72 -14.57 -0.30
N SER A 18 -21.21 -13.34 -0.47
CA SER A 18 -20.36 -12.15 -0.47
C SER A 18 -19.62 -11.93 0.86
N ILE A 19 -20.30 -12.13 2.00
CA ILE A 19 -19.68 -12.02 3.34
C ILE A 19 -18.56 -13.05 3.49
N LYS A 20 -18.80 -14.30 3.09
CA LYS A 20 -17.77 -15.35 3.14
C LYS A 20 -16.55 -14.98 2.30
N THR A 21 -16.75 -14.49 1.08
CA THR A 21 -15.64 -14.03 0.22
C THR A 21 -14.86 -12.87 0.86
N LEU A 22 -15.54 -11.95 1.55
CA LEU A 22 -14.87 -10.86 2.27
C LEU A 22 -14.06 -11.37 3.46
N GLU A 23 -14.53 -12.38 4.19
CA GLU A 23 -13.80 -13.01 5.29
C GLU A 23 -12.54 -13.72 4.78
N GLU A 24 -12.63 -14.46 3.68
CA GLU A 24 -11.50 -15.13 3.03
C GLU A 24 -10.45 -14.13 2.52
N LEU A 25 -10.91 -13.01 1.92
CA LEU A 25 -10.03 -11.90 1.52
C LEU A 25 -9.33 -11.28 2.72
N LYS A 26 -10.06 -11.03 3.81
CA LYS A 26 -9.48 -10.47 5.04
C LYS A 26 -8.41 -11.39 5.64
N GLN A 27 -8.66 -12.70 5.67
CA GLN A 27 -7.67 -13.68 6.15
C GLN A 27 -6.45 -13.71 5.24
N THR A 28 -6.65 -13.71 3.92
CA THR A 28 -5.55 -13.67 2.94
C THR A 28 -4.70 -12.40 3.10
N LEU A 29 -5.34 -11.25 3.31
CA LEU A 29 -4.65 -9.99 3.54
C LEU A 29 -3.94 -9.97 4.90
N ALA A 30 -4.53 -10.53 5.96
CA ALA A 30 -3.91 -10.64 7.27
C ALA A 30 -2.64 -11.50 7.22
N VAL A 31 -2.70 -12.65 6.53
CA VAL A 31 -1.54 -13.52 6.31
C VAL A 31 -0.47 -12.81 5.47
N ARG A 32 -0.87 -12.04 4.44
CA ARG A 32 0.08 -11.25 3.63
C ARG A 32 0.69 -10.08 4.41
N SER A 33 -0.04 -9.44 5.31
CA SER A 33 0.49 -8.39 6.21
C SER A 33 1.37 -8.93 7.34
N GLN A 34 1.30 -10.24 7.62
CA GLN A 34 2.23 -10.93 8.51
C GLN A 34 3.54 -11.33 7.80
N GLY A 35 3.59 -11.25 6.46
CA GLY A 35 4.87 -11.16 5.77
C GLY A 35 5.52 -9.86 6.23
N ALA A 36 6.65 -9.97 6.93
CA ALA A 36 7.36 -8.87 7.55
C ALA A 36 7.26 -7.62 6.66
N HIS A 37 6.55 -6.60 7.16
CA HIS A 37 6.71 -5.27 6.62
C HIS A 37 8.16 -4.91 6.92
N ASP A 38 9.07 -5.19 5.99
CA ASP A 38 10.46 -4.75 6.10
C ASP A 38 10.39 -3.22 6.17
N GLU A 39 10.54 -2.70 7.39
CA GLU A 39 10.51 -1.27 7.60
C GLU A 39 11.74 -0.71 6.89
N ILE A 40 11.50 0.02 5.81
CA ILE A 40 12.57 0.68 5.06
C ILE A 40 12.96 1.93 5.85
N SER A 41 13.76 1.71 6.89
CA SER A 41 14.41 2.78 7.63
C SER A 41 15.47 3.41 6.73
N ILE A 42 15.44 4.74 6.64
CA ILE A 42 16.39 5.53 5.85
C ILE A 42 17.17 6.50 6.73
N ASN A 43 18.48 6.57 6.52
CA ASN A 43 19.33 7.61 7.06
C ASN A 43 19.41 8.84 6.12
N ALA A 44 20.12 9.89 6.53
CA ALA A 44 20.22 11.14 5.77
C ALA A 44 20.84 10.97 4.36
N ASN A 45 21.85 10.11 4.21
CA ASN A 45 22.46 9.85 2.91
C ASN A 45 21.51 9.06 2.00
N GLU A 46 20.83 8.06 2.55
CA GLU A 46 19.83 7.25 1.87
C GLU A 46 18.62 8.08 1.43
N PHE A 47 18.24 9.08 2.22
CA PHE A 47 17.21 10.05 1.85
C PHE A 47 17.59 10.86 0.61
N ILE A 48 18.84 11.33 0.51
CA ILE A 48 19.34 12.03 -0.68
C ILE A 48 19.30 11.11 -1.91
N ILE A 49 19.71 9.84 -1.73
CA ILE A 49 19.66 8.84 -2.80
C ILE A 49 18.22 8.61 -3.27
N LEU A 50 17.28 8.42 -2.33
CA LEU A 50 15.87 8.22 -2.62
C LEU A 50 15.28 9.42 -3.39
N LYS A 51 15.58 10.65 -2.97
CA LYS A 51 15.15 11.88 -3.69
C LYS A 51 15.66 11.91 -5.13
N ASN A 52 16.91 11.53 -5.35
CA ASN A 52 17.50 11.52 -6.69
C ASN A 52 16.87 10.43 -7.58
N LEU A 53 16.63 9.24 -7.04
CA LEU A 53 15.97 8.14 -7.74
C LEU A 53 14.52 8.50 -8.11
N TYR A 54 13.77 9.03 -7.15
CA TYR A 54 12.42 9.53 -7.36
C TYR A 54 12.38 10.61 -8.43
N GLY A 55 13.25 11.62 -8.35
CA GLY A 55 13.31 12.71 -9.33
C GLY A 55 13.60 12.23 -10.76
N LYS A 56 14.46 11.21 -10.93
CA LYS A 56 14.69 10.57 -12.24
C LYS A 56 13.45 9.80 -12.71
N ALA A 57 12.84 9.02 -11.82
CA ALA A 57 11.66 8.22 -12.15
C ALA A 57 10.47 9.08 -12.59
N VAL A 58 10.21 10.21 -11.92
CA VAL A 58 9.15 11.15 -12.31
C VAL A 58 9.42 11.75 -13.68
N LYS A 59 10.66 12.20 -13.96
CA LYS A 59 11.04 12.75 -15.28
C LYS A 59 10.88 11.74 -16.41
N GLU A 60 11.14 10.47 -16.14
CA GLU A 60 11.08 9.39 -17.12
C GLU A 60 9.71 8.68 -17.16
N GLY A 61 8.74 9.10 -16.33
CA GLY A 61 7.42 8.46 -16.25
C GLY A 61 7.44 7.03 -15.68
N ARG A 62 8.46 6.66 -14.91
CA ARG A 62 8.59 5.34 -14.30
C ARG A 62 7.66 5.20 -13.09
N LYS A 63 6.93 4.08 -13.04
CA LYS A 63 6.02 3.74 -11.93
C LYS A 63 6.68 3.06 -10.74
N MET A 64 7.92 2.60 -10.93
CA MET A 64 8.67 1.83 -9.92
C MET A 64 10.11 2.32 -9.85
N ILE A 65 10.70 2.28 -8.65
CA ILE A 65 12.13 2.52 -8.40
C ILE A 65 12.72 1.41 -7.53
N GLU A 66 13.96 1.06 -7.79
CA GLU A 66 14.73 0.14 -6.94
C GLU A 66 15.48 0.92 -5.87
N PHE A 67 15.27 0.59 -4.61
CA PHE A 67 15.89 1.25 -3.47
C PHE A 67 16.09 0.29 -2.30
N LYS A 68 17.34 0.18 -1.80
CA LYS A 68 17.73 -0.74 -0.71
C LYS A 68 17.32 -2.21 -0.94
N GLY A 69 17.32 -2.66 -2.20
CA GLY A 69 16.88 -4.02 -2.55
C GLY A 69 15.36 -4.20 -2.60
N HIS A 70 14.59 -3.11 -2.43
CA HIS A 70 13.14 -3.10 -2.57
C HIS A 70 12.71 -2.38 -3.85
N THR A 71 11.72 -2.94 -4.52
CA THR A 71 10.98 -2.25 -5.57
C THR A 71 9.88 -1.40 -4.94
N LEU A 72 10.01 -0.08 -5.02
CA LEU A 72 9.03 0.88 -4.53
C LEU A 72 8.17 1.40 -5.66
N VAL A 73 6.86 1.50 -5.42
CA VAL A 73 5.98 2.33 -6.24
C VAL A 73 6.44 3.78 -6.12
N THR A 74 6.57 4.49 -7.24
CA THR A 74 7.05 5.88 -7.26
C THR A 74 6.24 6.79 -6.35
N ASP A 75 4.91 6.61 -6.28
CA ASP A 75 4.04 7.39 -5.38
C ASP A 75 4.37 7.14 -3.90
N TYR A 76 4.65 5.89 -3.52
CA TYR A 76 5.05 5.54 -2.16
C TYR A 76 6.42 6.13 -1.81
N ALA A 77 7.36 6.13 -2.77
CA ALA A 77 8.64 6.81 -2.59
C ALA A 77 8.48 8.33 -2.38
N GLY A 78 7.51 8.95 -3.06
CA GLY A 78 7.14 10.36 -2.83
C GLY A 78 6.66 10.60 -1.40
N TYR A 79 5.73 9.78 -0.92
CA TYR A 79 5.25 9.83 0.47
C TYR A 79 6.39 9.66 1.49
N MET A 80 7.30 8.70 1.26
CA MET A 80 8.47 8.51 2.13
C MET A 80 9.35 9.78 2.16
N ILE A 81 9.58 10.40 1.00
CA ILE A 81 10.37 11.64 0.96
C ILE A 81 9.70 12.74 1.78
N GLU A 82 8.40 12.96 1.65
CA GLU A 82 7.67 13.97 2.42
C GLU A 82 7.75 13.72 3.93
N PHE A 83 7.52 12.46 4.35
CA PHE A 83 7.59 12.05 5.75
C PHE A 83 8.98 12.30 6.37
N TYR A 84 10.05 11.94 5.65
CA TYR A 84 11.42 12.12 6.15
C TYR A 84 11.96 13.54 5.96
N ASN A 85 11.40 14.33 5.03
CA ASN A 85 11.78 15.74 4.87
C ASN A 85 11.47 16.53 6.15
N GLY A 86 10.31 16.28 6.79
CA GLY A 86 9.99 16.87 8.10
C GLY A 86 10.97 16.48 9.21
N LYS A 87 11.46 15.23 9.20
CA LYS A 87 12.43 14.74 10.21
C LYS A 87 13.85 15.25 10.02
N PHE A 88 14.30 15.44 8.78
CA PHE A 88 15.67 15.87 8.46
C PHE A 88 15.83 17.38 8.26
N ASP A 89 14.73 18.12 8.09
CA ASP A 89 14.76 19.60 8.11
C ASP A 89 14.77 20.14 9.54
N ASP A 90 14.10 19.48 10.51
CA ASP A 90 14.18 19.86 11.92
C ASP A 90 15.57 19.58 12.54
N ALA A 91 16.31 18.57 12.05
CA ALA A 91 17.67 18.28 12.50
C ALA A 91 18.73 19.31 12.06
N ARG A 92 18.35 20.29 11.21
CA ARG A 92 19.23 21.35 10.68
C ARG A 92 18.88 22.75 11.18
N ARG A 93 17.88 22.89 12.05
CA ARG A 93 17.56 24.12 12.79
C ARG A 93 18.14 24.09 14.19
#